data_AF-A0A8T2WBJ9-F1
#
_entry.id   AF-A0A8T2WBJ9-F1
#
_cell.length_a   1.000
_cell.length_b   1.000
_cell.length_c   1.000
_cell.angle_alpha   90.00
_cell.angle_beta   90.00
_cell.angle_gamma   90.00
#
_symmetry.space_group_name_H-M   'P 1'
#
loop_
_entity.id
_entity.type
_entity.pdbx_description
1 polymer ?
#
loop_
_entity_poly.entity_id
_entity_poly.type
_entity_poly.pdbx_seq_one_letter_code
_entity_poly.pdbx_strand_id
1 'polypeptide(L)'
;METYDAEHVELHAVRLDAYIFCSPGSGTTVQGTLFSEILDIRAADILRIMGFRFSGLLAAITLPLFLVAILFSGPLLLAWYHQTLLRRVTNTPVAIRNLIAAPITEELCFRSGLISFLLASHVSPSRALWLSPLPFALSHVHHVVDLIVHQGWHPADATARCLFQAVYTTIFGWLAAFFLLRTGHYAALVVTHSFCNYMGFPDFGAVANHPRSKELIVAFLGGILGFIVLLKPLTSPSLYGFPSTESSGYVIFFK
;
A
#
# COMPACT_ATOMS: atom_id res chain seq x y z
N MET A 1 -6.04 -13.16 37.99
CA MET A 1 -5.25 -11.91 38.02
C MET A 1 -3.82 -12.36 38.19
N GLU A 2 -3.22 -12.82 37.10
CA GLU A 2 -1.82 -13.24 37.01
C GLU A 2 -1.13 -12.23 36.12
N THR A 3 -0.14 -11.57 36.70
CA THR A 3 0.77 -10.63 36.06
C THR A 3 1.58 -11.39 35.02
N TYR A 4 1.25 -11.20 33.74
CA TYR A 4 2.04 -11.68 32.62
C TYR A 4 3.29 -10.80 32.54
N ASP A 5 4.39 -11.32 33.08
CA ASP A 5 5.64 -10.62 33.33
C ASP A 5 6.27 -10.02 32.08
N ALA A 6 6.62 -8.73 32.17
CA ALA A 6 7.38 -8.00 31.15
C ALA A 6 8.78 -8.60 30.91
N GLU A 7 9.33 -9.33 31.88
CA GLU A 7 10.63 -10.02 31.78
C GLU A 7 10.66 -11.13 30.72
N HIS A 8 9.53 -11.83 30.47
CA HIS A 8 9.49 -12.89 29.46
C HIS A 8 9.47 -12.38 28.01
N VAL A 9 9.01 -11.15 27.79
CA VAL A 9 9.08 -10.50 26.47
C VAL A 9 10.52 -10.03 26.20
N GLU A 10 11.20 -9.51 27.23
CA GLU A 10 12.58 -9.02 27.11
C GLU A 10 13.59 -10.16 26.88
N LEU A 11 13.41 -11.31 27.54
CA LEU A 11 14.25 -12.51 27.33
C LEU A 11 14.14 -13.10 25.91
N HIS A 12 12.98 -12.97 25.25
CA HIS A 12 12.81 -13.40 23.86
C HIS A 12 13.38 -12.39 22.86
N ALA A 13 13.30 -11.09 23.14
CA ALA A 13 13.92 -10.04 22.32
C ALA A 13 15.46 -10.14 22.34
N VAL A 14 16.06 -10.39 23.51
CA VAL A 14 17.51 -10.57 23.66
C VAL A 14 18.02 -11.83 22.93
N ARG A 15 17.17 -12.84 22.73
CA ARG A 15 17.55 -14.07 22.02
C ARG A 15 17.59 -13.89 20.49
N LEU A 16 16.83 -12.93 19.96
CA LEU A 16 16.89 -12.52 18.54
C LEU A 16 18.18 -11.74 18.24
N ASP A 17 18.64 -10.89 19.16
CA ASP A 17 19.88 -10.13 18.99
C ASP A 17 21.15 -11.01 19.02
N ALA A 18 21.13 -12.10 19.80
CA ALA A 18 22.29 -12.98 19.97
C ALA A 18 22.64 -13.82 18.72
N TYR A 19 21.70 -14.02 17.78
CA TYR A 19 21.96 -14.77 16.54
C TYR A 19 22.41 -13.90 15.36
N ILE A 20 22.51 -12.58 15.54
CA ILE A 20 22.88 -11.61 14.49
C ILE A 20 24.42 -11.45 14.35
N PHE A 21 25.22 -12.00 15.26
CA PHE A 21 26.68 -12.05 15.17
C PHE A 21 27.18 -13.48 14.88
N CYS A 22 26.98 -13.97 13.66
CA CYS A 22 27.80 -15.07 13.14
C CYS A 22 28.50 -14.63 11.84
N SER A 23 29.82 -14.47 11.97
CA SER A 23 30.76 -14.07 10.92
C SER A 23 30.67 -15.02 9.70
N PRO A 24 30.87 -14.53 8.45
CA PRO A 24 30.76 -15.37 7.26
C PRO A 24 31.98 -16.28 7.16
N GLY A 25 31.84 -17.54 7.57
CA GLY A 25 32.97 -18.46 7.54
C GLY A 25 32.67 -19.90 7.92
N SER A 26 31.74 -20.57 7.24
CA SER A 26 31.82 -22.02 6.95
C SER A 26 30.59 -22.47 6.18
N GLY A 27 30.81 -23.12 5.04
CA GLY A 27 29.77 -23.63 4.17
C GLY A 27 28.93 -24.74 4.80
N THR A 28 27.83 -25.05 4.10
CA THR A 28 26.96 -26.22 4.28
C THR A 28 26.23 -26.30 5.62
N THR A 29 25.11 -25.57 5.75
CA THR A 29 23.79 -25.97 6.33
C THR A 29 22.92 -24.70 6.49
N VAL A 30 22.35 -24.16 5.40
CA VAL A 30 21.55 -22.90 5.46
C VAL A 30 20.09 -23.10 5.03
N GLN A 31 19.76 -24.20 4.34
CA GLN A 31 18.40 -24.43 3.84
C GLN A 31 17.44 -25.05 4.88
N GLY A 32 17.96 -25.72 5.91
CA GLY A 32 17.13 -26.43 6.91
C GLY A 32 16.62 -25.55 8.06
N THR A 33 17.38 -24.52 8.46
CA THR A 33 17.07 -23.65 9.60
C THR A 33 16.06 -22.56 9.27
N LEU A 34 16.08 -22.03 8.04
CA LEU A 34 15.15 -21.00 7.58
C LEU A 34 13.68 -21.45 7.63
N PHE A 35 13.42 -22.72 7.26
CA PHE A 35 12.06 -23.27 7.26
C PHE A 35 11.53 -23.55 8.67
N SER A 36 12.40 -23.98 9.60
CA SER A 36 12.02 -24.19 11.01
C SER A 36 11.82 -22.88 11.78
N GLU A 37 12.57 -21.83 11.45
CA GLU A 37 12.42 -20.49 12.06
C GLU A 37 11.14 -19.78 11.59
N ILE A 38 10.73 -19.98 10.33
CA ILE A 38 9.44 -19.46 9.81
C ILE A 38 8.24 -20.13 10.51
N LEU A 39 8.38 -21.38 10.94
CA LEU A 39 7.30 -22.16 11.56
C LEU A 39 7.09 -21.87 13.05
N ASP A 40 8.03 -21.17 13.72
CA ASP A 40 7.92 -20.81 15.14
C ASP A 40 7.32 -19.40 15.35
N ILE A 41 6.97 -18.71 14.27
CA ILE A 41 6.29 -17.41 14.32
C ILE A 41 4.82 -17.63 14.69
N ARG A 42 4.41 -17.13 15.86
CA ARG A 42 3.00 -17.21 16.29
C ARG A 42 2.13 -16.45 15.30
N ALA A 43 0.90 -16.92 15.06
CA ALA A 43 -0.05 -16.25 14.18
C ALA A 43 -0.27 -14.75 14.53
N ALA A 44 -0.17 -14.40 15.82
CA ALA A 44 -0.26 -13.02 16.28
C ALA A 44 0.90 -12.14 15.77
N ASP A 45 2.10 -12.69 15.64
CA ASP A 45 3.27 -12.00 15.14
C ASP A 45 3.15 -11.80 13.61
N ILE A 46 2.64 -12.79 12.89
CA ILE A 46 2.32 -12.68 11.45
C ILE A 46 1.29 -11.57 11.20
N LEU A 47 0.19 -11.54 11.97
CA LEU A 47 -0.84 -10.51 11.82
C LEU A 47 -0.28 -9.11 12.11
N ARG A 48 0.63 -8.97 13.08
CA ARG A 48 1.29 -7.69 13.35
C ARG A 48 2.20 -7.26 12.21
N ILE A 49 2.98 -8.16 11.63
CA ILE A 49 3.84 -7.89 10.46
C ILE A 49 2.99 -7.48 9.24
N MET A 50 1.83 -8.12 9.05
CA MET A 50 0.86 -7.76 8.02
C MET A 50 0.15 -6.43 8.28
N GLY A 51 0.39 -5.76 9.41
CA GLY A 51 -0.14 -4.44 9.73
C GLY A 51 -1.52 -4.45 10.42
N PHE A 52 -1.94 -5.57 11.02
CA PHE A 52 -3.14 -5.61 11.86
C PHE A 52 -2.82 -5.08 13.25
N ARG A 53 -3.14 -3.80 13.49
CA ARG A 53 -2.83 -3.09 14.75
C ARG A 53 -3.95 -2.10 15.11
N PHE A 54 -4.25 -2.00 16.41
CA PHE A 54 -5.22 -1.04 16.95
C PHE A 54 -4.60 0.29 17.39
N SER A 55 -3.40 0.27 17.99
CA SER A 55 -2.67 1.50 18.35
C SER A 55 -2.37 2.29 17.08
N GLY A 56 -2.74 3.57 17.03
CA GLY A 56 -2.56 4.41 15.84
C GLY A 56 -3.61 4.22 14.74
N LEU A 57 -4.62 3.35 14.92
CA LEU A 57 -5.59 3.01 13.86
C LEU A 57 -6.39 4.21 13.34
N LEU A 58 -6.78 5.14 14.23
CA LEU A 58 -7.51 6.34 13.80
C LEU A 58 -6.64 7.22 12.88
N ALA A 59 -5.36 7.39 13.21
CA ALA A 59 -4.41 8.10 12.36
C ALA A 59 -4.21 7.35 11.03
N ALA A 60 -4.11 6.02 11.07
CA ALA A 60 -3.98 5.15 9.90
C ALA A 60 -5.14 5.28 8.92
N ILE A 61 -6.35 5.47 9.42
CA ILE A 61 -7.54 5.64 8.58
C ILE A 61 -7.61 7.08 8.04
N THR A 62 -7.27 8.07 8.85
CA THR A 62 -7.54 9.48 8.53
C THR A 62 -6.43 10.17 7.76
N LEU A 63 -5.17 10.05 8.20
CA LEU A 63 -4.06 10.83 7.64
C LEU A 63 -3.65 10.37 6.22
N PRO A 64 -3.49 9.07 5.94
CA PRO A 64 -3.22 8.60 4.58
C PRO A 64 -4.39 8.91 3.63
N LEU A 65 -5.63 8.74 4.09
CA LEU A 65 -6.82 9.08 3.31
C LEU A 65 -6.86 10.58 2.98
N PHE A 66 -6.60 11.44 3.97
CA PHE A 66 -6.52 12.88 3.76
C PHE A 66 -5.41 13.25 2.78
N LEU A 67 -4.23 12.64 2.91
CA LEU A 67 -3.12 12.87 2.01
C LEU A 67 -3.46 12.47 0.55
N VAL A 68 -4.12 11.32 0.36
CA VAL A 68 -4.60 10.90 -0.96
C VAL A 68 -5.72 11.83 -1.45
N ALA A 69 -6.62 12.31 -0.58
CA ALA A 69 -7.62 13.29 -0.96
C ALA A 69 -6.99 14.61 -1.45
N ILE A 70 -5.88 15.06 -0.84
CA ILE A 70 -5.08 16.18 -1.33
C ILE A 70 -4.54 15.89 -2.73
N LEU A 71 -3.94 14.71 -2.95
CA LEU A 71 -3.45 14.30 -4.27
C LEU A 71 -4.59 14.34 -5.32
N PHE A 72 -5.79 13.96 -4.91
CA PHE A 72 -7.01 13.95 -5.74
C PHE A 72 -7.81 15.27 -5.70
N SER A 73 -7.22 16.39 -5.28
CA SER A 73 -7.92 17.69 -5.22
C SER A 73 -8.51 18.10 -6.58
N GLY A 74 -7.78 17.88 -7.68
CA GLY A 74 -8.26 18.14 -9.04
C GLY A 74 -9.51 17.31 -9.42
N PRO A 75 -9.44 15.97 -9.36
CA PRO A 75 -10.61 15.11 -9.60
C PRO A 75 -11.79 15.37 -8.65
N LEU A 76 -11.52 15.67 -7.38
CA LEU A 76 -12.56 16.04 -6.40
C LEU A 76 -13.28 17.32 -6.83
N LEU A 77 -12.52 18.35 -7.23
CA LEU A 77 -13.09 19.62 -7.69
C LEU A 77 -13.90 19.44 -8.98
N LEU A 78 -13.42 18.60 -9.92
CA LEU A 78 -14.17 18.26 -11.13
C LEU A 78 -15.48 17.56 -10.79
N ALA A 79 -15.43 16.54 -9.90
CA ALA A 79 -16.60 15.80 -9.47
C ALA A 79 -17.61 16.70 -8.72
N TRP A 80 -17.11 17.69 -7.98
CA TRP A 80 -17.91 18.74 -7.34
C TRP A 80 -18.66 19.60 -8.36
N TYR A 81 -17.97 20.14 -9.38
CA TYR A 81 -18.62 20.93 -10.41
C TYR A 81 -19.70 20.14 -11.16
N HIS A 82 -19.46 18.85 -11.39
CA HIS A 82 -20.41 17.97 -12.06
C HIS A 82 -21.49 17.39 -11.12
N GLN A 83 -21.44 17.69 -9.81
CA GLN A 83 -22.37 17.16 -8.80
C GLN A 83 -22.44 15.62 -8.78
N THR A 84 -21.29 14.97 -9.01
CA THR A 84 -21.19 13.50 -9.12
C THR A 84 -20.66 12.81 -7.86
N LEU A 85 -20.21 13.58 -6.86
CA LEU A 85 -19.55 13.07 -5.64
C LEU A 85 -20.38 12.13 -4.79
N LEU A 86 -21.72 12.17 -4.86
CA LEU A 86 -22.59 11.24 -4.13
C LEU A 86 -23.34 10.29 -5.08
N ARG A 87 -23.45 10.68 -6.36
CA ARG A 87 -24.20 9.93 -7.37
C ARG A 87 -23.53 8.61 -7.78
N ARG A 88 -22.22 8.48 -7.55
CA ARG A 88 -21.44 7.29 -7.89
C ARG A 88 -21.50 6.18 -6.84
N VAL A 89 -22.03 6.46 -5.63
CA VAL A 89 -22.22 5.45 -4.59
C VAL A 89 -23.51 4.70 -4.88
N THR A 90 -23.39 3.56 -5.55
CA THR A 90 -24.52 2.66 -5.81
C THR A 90 -24.32 1.36 -5.03
N ASN A 91 -25.39 0.76 -4.51
CA ASN A 91 -25.33 -0.56 -3.86
C ASN A 91 -25.35 -1.70 -4.88
N THR A 92 -24.58 -1.56 -5.96
CA THR A 92 -24.46 -2.63 -6.97
C THR A 92 -23.38 -3.62 -6.55
N PRO A 93 -23.51 -4.91 -6.89
CA PRO A 93 -22.45 -5.90 -6.64
C PRO A 93 -21.09 -5.47 -7.21
N VAL A 94 -21.10 -4.78 -8.36
CA VAL A 94 -19.90 -4.23 -9.00
C VAL A 94 -19.27 -3.13 -8.15
N ALA A 95 -20.07 -2.21 -7.59
CA ALA A 95 -19.57 -1.17 -6.71
C ALA A 95 -19.03 -1.74 -5.38
N ILE A 96 -19.72 -2.70 -4.77
CA ILE A 96 -19.25 -3.39 -3.56
C ILE A 96 -17.92 -4.10 -3.84
N ARG A 97 -17.83 -4.81 -4.98
CA ARG A 97 -16.59 -5.45 -5.41
C ARG A 97 -15.46 -4.43 -5.53
N ASN A 98 -15.67 -3.33 -6.27
CA ASN A 98 -14.62 -2.36 -6.57
C ASN A 98 -14.21 -1.51 -5.36
N LEU A 99 -15.13 -1.21 -4.44
CA LEU A 99 -14.89 -0.28 -3.33
C LEU A 99 -14.60 -0.97 -2.00
N ILE A 100 -14.94 -2.26 -1.85
CA ILE A 100 -14.79 -2.99 -0.59
C ILE A 100 -14.02 -4.28 -0.81
N ALA A 101 -14.57 -5.21 -1.60
CA ALA A 101 -14.01 -6.56 -1.68
C ALA A 101 -12.60 -6.56 -2.29
N ALA A 102 -12.41 -5.90 -3.43
CA ALA A 102 -11.12 -5.81 -4.12
C ALA A 102 -10.07 -5.07 -3.28
N PRO A 103 -10.31 -3.86 -2.74
CA PRO A 103 -9.35 -3.21 -1.84
C PRO A 103 -8.92 -4.06 -0.66
N ILE A 104 -9.84 -4.80 -0.03
CA ILE A 104 -9.52 -5.71 1.06
C ILE A 104 -8.64 -6.87 0.55
N THR A 105 -9.10 -7.61 -0.45
CA THR A 105 -8.40 -8.84 -0.86
C THR A 105 -7.06 -8.54 -1.53
N GLU A 106 -7.00 -7.51 -2.37
CA GLU A 106 -5.80 -7.15 -3.13
C GLU A 106 -4.70 -6.59 -2.20
N GLU A 107 -5.04 -5.69 -1.28
CA GLU A 107 -4.06 -5.14 -0.33
C GLU A 107 -3.61 -6.18 0.71
N LEU A 108 -4.48 -7.12 1.07
CA LEU A 108 -4.10 -8.22 1.94
C LEU A 108 -3.09 -9.15 1.26
N CYS A 109 -3.36 -9.54 0.01
CA CYS A 109 -2.52 -10.47 -0.74
C CYS A 109 -1.20 -9.81 -1.19
N PHE A 110 -1.30 -8.70 -1.92
CA PHE A 110 -0.17 -8.16 -2.67
C PHE A 110 0.66 -7.14 -1.90
N ARG A 111 0.15 -6.56 -0.79
CA ARG A 111 0.91 -5.60 0.03
C ARG A 111 1.21 -6.23 1.36
N SER A 112 0.19 -6.44 2.19
CA SER A 112 0.37 -6.97 3.54
C SER A 112 1.07 -8.33 3.51
N GLY A 113 0.59 -9.29 2.71
CA GLY A 113 1.20 -10.61 2.56
C GLY A 113 2.57 -10.57 1.91
N LEU A 114 2.67 -10.06 0.68
CA LEU A 114 3.93 -10.05 -0.08
C LEU A 114 5.04 -9.23 0.60
N ILE A 115 4.75 -8.05 1.16
CA ILE A 115 5.77 -7.26 1.86
C ILE A 115 6.20 -7.98 3.14
N SER A 116 5.27 -8.54 3.92
CA SER A 116 5.62 -9.35 5.10
C SER A 116 6.54 -10.52 4.73
N PHE A 117 6.22 -11.23 3.65
CA PHE A 117 7.05 -12.32 3.14
C PHE A 117 8.45 -11.86 2.72
N LEU A 118 8.55 -10.74 1.98
CA LEU A 118 9.84 -10.17 1.57
C LEU A 118 10.68 -9.76 2.79
N LEU A 119 10.09 -9.08 3.77
CA LEU A 119 10.79 -8.67 4.98
C LEU A 119 11.23 -9.88 5.82
N ALA A 120 10.36 -10.90 5.97
CA ALA A 120 10.70 -12.15 6.64
C ALA A 120 11.82 -12.91 5.92
N SER A 121 11.96 -12.73 4.61
CA SER A 121 13.07 -13.25 3.80
C SER A 121 14.32 -12.36 3.83
N HIS A 122 14.43 -11.46 4.80
CA HIS A 122 15.54 -10.51 4.98
C HIS A 122 15.75 -9.53 3.80
N VAL A 123 14.72 -9.30 2.98
CA VAL A 123 14.75 -8.22 1.98
C VAL A 123 14.56 -6.89 2.70
N SER A 124 15.45 -5.92 2.44
CA SER A 124 15.37 -4.62 3.10
C SER A 124 14.06 -3.88 2.76
N PRO A 125 13.51 -3.04 3.68
CA PRO A 125 12.28 -2.28 3.43
C PRO A 125 12.30 -1.48 2.13
N SER A 126 13.43 -0.85 1.80
CA SER A 126 13.59 -0.11 0.56
C SER A 126 13.49 -1.01 -0.68
N ARG A 127 14.05 -2.23 -0.64
CA ARG A 127 13.92 -3.18 -1.77
C ARG A 127 12.51 -3.74 -1.85
N ALA A 128 11.90 -4.07 -0.71
CA ALA A 128 10.51 -4.54 -0.65
C ALA A 128 9.55 -3.49 -1.22
N LEU A 129 9.76 -2.21 -0.91
CA LEU A 129 9.02 -1.08 -1.48
C LEU A 129 9.04 -1.13 -3.01
N TRP A 130 10.22 -1.26 -3.63
CA TRP A 130 10.35 -1.23 -5.09
C TRP A 130 9.83 -2.49 -5.78
N LEU A 131 10.01 -3.66 -5.17
CA LEU A 131 9.70 -4.96 -5.78
C LEU A 131 8.23 -5.37 -5.63
N SER A 132 7.59 -5.06 -4.50
CA SER A 132 6.25 -5.60 -4.19
C SER A 132 5.14 -5.25 -5.20
N PRO A 133 5.16 -4.11 -5.91
CA PRO A 133 4.09 -3.81 -6.87
C PRO A 133 4.14 -4.60 -8.16
N LEU A 134 5.32 -5.12 -8.54
CA LEU A 134 5.57 -5.69 -9.85
C LEU A 134 4.69 -6.91 -10.17
N PRO A 135 4.49 -7.90 -9.27
CA PRO A 135 3.66 -9.06 -9.58
C PRO A 135 2.21 -8.69 -9.91
N PHE A 136 1.62 -7.76 -9.15
CA PHE A 136 0.25 -7.29 -9.39
C PHE A 136 0.14 -6.42 -10.65
N ALA A 137 1.15 -5.60 -10.95
CA ALA A 137 1.16 -4.83 -12.19
C ALA A 137 1.29 -5.72 -13.43
N LEU A 138 2.18 -6.71 -13.39
CA LEU A 138 2.41 -7.66 -14.49
C LEU A 138 1.19 -8.54 -14.75
N SER A 139 0.41 -8.87 -13.70
CA SER A 139 -0.85 -9.57 -13.88
C SER A 139 -1.90 -8.77 -14.65
N HIS A 140 -1.68 -7.52 -15.04
CA HIS A 140 -2.60 -6.81 -15.92
C HIS A 140 -2.21 -6.87 -17.40
N VAL A 141 -0.95 -7.22 -17.69
CA VAL A 141 -0.45 -7.31 -19.06
C VAL A 141 -1.12 -8.46 -19.82
N HIS A 142 -1.48 -9.55 -19.13
CA HIS A 142 -2.13 -10.71 -19.77
C HIS A 142 -3.49 -10.38 -20.39
N HIS A 143 -4.18 -9.32 -19.93
CA HIS A 143 -5.45 -8.90 -20.51
C HIS A 143 -5.35 -8.46 -21.97
N VAL A 144 -4.13 -8.20 -22.48
CA VAL A 144 -3.92 -7.85 -23.89
C VAL A 144 -4.45 -8.96 -24.83
N VAL A 145 -4.31 -10.22 -24.42
CA VAL A 145 -4.79 -11.37 -25.21
C VAL A 145 -6.31 -11.36 -25.30
N ASP A 146 -6.99 -11.13 -24.19
CA ASP A 146 -8.45 -11.07 -24.14
C ASP A 146 -8.99 -9.89 -24.97
N LEU A 147 -8.37 -8.72 -24.85
CA LEU A 147 -8.75 -7.53 -25.62
C LEU A 147 -8.63 -7.77 -27.12
N ILE A 148 -7.56 -8.42 -27.58
CA ILE A 148 -7.33 -8.67 -29.01
C ILE A 148 -8.22 -9.82 -29.50
N VAL A 149 -8.17 -10.98 -28.84
CA VAL A 149 -8.76 -12.23 -29.34
C VAL A 149 -10.26 -12.27 -29.12
N HIS A 150 -10.74 -11.80 -27.98
CA HIS A 150 -12.15 -11.95 -27.59
C HIS A 150 -12.96 -10.66 -27.74
N GLN A 151 -12.33 -9.50 -27.58
CA GLN A 151 -13.01 -8.21 -27.68
C GLN A 151 -12.74 -7.47 -29.00
N GLY A 152 -11.86 -7.98 -29.86
CA GLY A 152 -11.59 -7.44 -31.20
C GLY A 152 -10.88 -6.08 -31.22
N TRP A 153 -10.17 -5.72 -30.15
CA TRP A 153 -9.41 -4.47 -30.09
C TRP A 153 -8.21 -4.51 -31.05
N HIS A 154 -7.89 -3.36 -31.63
CA HIS A 154 -6.66 -3.23 -32.40
C HIS A 154 -5.44 -3.47 -31.48
N PRO A 155 -4.42 -4.25 -31.91
CA PRO A 155 -3.32 -4.65 -31.02
C PRO A 155 -2.58 -3.47 -30.36
N ALA A 156 -2.41 -2.36 -31.09
CA ALA A 156 -1.76 -1.18 -30.55
C ALA A 156 -2.55 -0.57 -29.37
N ASP A 157 -3.88 -0.47 -29.49
CA ASP A 157 -4.74 0.13 -28.47
C ASP A 157 -4.87 -0.78 -27.24
N ALA A 158 -5.01 -2.09 -27.47
CA ALA A 158 -5.01 -3.09 -26.40
C ALA A 158 -3.71 -3.06 -25.61
N THR A 159 -2.57 -3.01 -26.32
CA THR A 159 -1.24 -2.94 -25.71
C THR A 159 -1.06 -1.65 -24.92
N ALA A 160 -1.41 -0.50 -25.51
CA ALA A 160 -1.31 0.80 -24.84
C ALA A 160 -2.16 0.84 -23.56
N ARG A 161 -3.38 0.30 -23.60
CA ARG A 161 -4.27 0.22 -22.44
C ARG A 161 -3.68 -0.65 -21.32
N CYS A 162 -3.20 -1.85 -21.64
CA CYS A 162 -2.62 -2.77 -20.66
C CYS A 162 -1.32 -2.23 -20.07
N LEU A 163 -0.45 -1.62 -20.89
CA LEU A 163 0.79 -0.98 -20.41
C LEU A 163 0.48 0.20 -19.50
N PHE A 164 -0.46 1.06 -19.89
CA PHE A 164 -0.92 2.15 -19.03
C PHE A 164 -1.44 1.63 -17.69
N GLN A 165 -2.27 0.59 -17.71
CA GLN A 165 -2.78 -0.05 -16.49
C GLN A 165 -1.64 -0.62 -15.64
N ALA A 166 -0.66 -1.31 -16.23
CA ALA A 166 0.47 -1.85 -15.49
C ALA A 166 1.34 -0.76 -14.85
N VAL A 167 1.64 0.33 -15.57
CA VAL A 167 2.41 1.47 -15.04
C VAL A 167 1.64 2.15 -13.91
N TYR A 168 0.36 2.44 -14.13
CA TYR A 168 -0.49 3.07 -13.14
C TYR A 168 -0.60 2.23 -11.87
N THR A 169 -0.90 0.94 -12.01
CA THR A 169 -0.96 -0.02 -10.90
C THR A 169 0.38 -0.14 -10.16
N THR A 170 1.51 -0.01 -10.86
CA THR A 170 2.84 0.00 -10.23
C THR A 170 3.02 1.22 -9.33
N ILE A 171 2.68 2.42 -9.82
CA ILE A 171 2.80 3.68 -9.06
C ILE A 171 1.91 3.64 -7.80
N PHE A 172 0.66 3.20 -7.95
CA PHE A 172 -0.25 3.02 -6.80
C PHE A 172 0.26 1.97 -5.83
N GLY A 173 0.83 0.88 -6.33
CA GLY A 173 1.46 -0.13 -5.50
C GLY A 173 2.64 0.41 -4.70
N TRP A 174 3.49 1.28 -5.27
CA TRP A 174 4.56 1.93 -4.52
C TRP A 174 4.02 2.83 -3.42
N LEU A 175 2.95 3.59 -3.68
CA LEU A 175 2.33 4.41 -2.66
C LEU A 175 1.72 3.57 -1.53
N ALA A 176 0.98 2.51 -1.86
CA ALA A 176 0.42 1.59 -0.87
C ALA A 176 1.51 0.91 -0.04
N ALA A 177 2.56 0.39 -0.69
CA ALA A 177 3.72 -0.18 -0.02
C ALA A 177 4.42 0.84 0.89
N PHE A 178 4.56 2.08 0.44
CA PHE A 178 5.09 3.18 1.25
C PHE A 178 4.23 3.42 2.50
N PHE A 179 2.90 3.49 2.36
CA PHE A 179 2.00 3.63 3.51
C PHE A 179 2.12 2.46 4.47
N LEU A 180 2.18 1.22 4.01
CA LEU A 180 2.35 0.07 4.90
C LEU A 180 3.67 0.17 5.67
N LEU A 181 4.78 0.43 4.99
CA LEU A 181 6.11 0.48 5.59
C LEU A 181 6.32 1.68 6.52
N ARG A 182 5.56 2.76 6.35
CA ARG A 182 5.66 3.98 7.16
C ARG A 182 4.68 4.02 8.32
N THR A 183 3.49 3.48 8.13
CA THR A 183 2.41 3.53 9.13
C THR A 183 2.28 2.23 9.89
N GLY A 184 2.71 1.10 9.32
CA GLY A 184 2.52 -0.22 9.91
C GLY A 184 1.07 -0.69 9.94
N HIS A 185 0.19 -0.13 9.09
CA HIS A 185 -1.25 -0.39 9.13
C HIS A 185 -1.84 -0.87 7.80
N TYR A 186 -2.46 -2.04 7.85
CA TYR A 186 -3.28 -2.58 6.75
C TYR A 186 -4.51 -1.71 6.45
N ALA A 187 -5.15 -1.17 7.50
CA ALA A 187 -6.34 -0.32 7.34
C ALA A 187 -6.08 0.92 6.46
N ALA A 188 -4.88 1.50 6.54
CA ALA A 188 -4.46 2.62 5.69
C ALA A 188 -4.50 2.25 4.20
N LEU A 189 -4.10 1.02 3.86
CA LEU A 189 -4.12 0.51 2.48
C LEU A 189 -5.53 0.39 1.96
N VAL A 190 -6.40 -0.28 2.73
CA VAL A 190 -7.79 -0.52 2.32
C VAL A 190 -8.52 0.80 2.08
N VAL A 191 -8.47 1.75 3.02
CA VAL A 191 -9.24 3.00 2.88
C VAL A 191 -8.72 3.88 1.75
N THR A 192 -7.39 3.94 1.56
CA THR A 192 -6.82 4.73 0.46
C THR A 192 -7.08 4.07 -0.89
N HIS A 193 -6.96 2.74 -1.01
CA HIS A 193 -7.31 2.02 -2.22
C HIS A 193 -8.81 2.20 -2.55
N SER A 194 -9.72 1.97 -1.60
CA SER A 194 -11.16 2.21 -1.79
C SER A 194 -11.45 3.62 -2.30
N PHE A 195 -10.79 4.65 -1.74
CA PHE A 195 -10.94 6.03 -2.20
C PHE A 195 -10.40 6.23 -3.62
N CYS A 196 -9.24 5.67 -3.95
CA CYS A 196 -8.68 5.74 -5.29
C CYS A 196 -9.57 5.05 -6.34
N ASN A 197 -10.15 3.89 -6.00
CA ASN A 197 -11.11 3.21 -6.87
C ASN A 197 -12.40 4.01 -7.03
N TYR A 198 -12.82 4.73 -5.99
CA TYR A 198 -13.96 5.62 -6.06
C TYR A 198 -13.73 6.81 -7.01
N MET A 199 -12.57 7.45 -6.88
CA MET A 199 -12.21 8.61 -7.71
C MET A 199 -11.89 8.22 -9.16
N GLY A 200 -11.20 7.10 -9.34
CA GLY A 200 -10.73 6.62 -10.65
C GLY A 200 -9.63 7.48 -11.25
N PHE A 201 -9.22 7.14 -12.48
CA PHE A 201 -8.23 7.92 -13.20
C PHE A 201 -8.82 9.29 -13.62
N PRO A 202 -8.05 10.39 -13.51
CA PRO A 202 -8.51 11.71 -13.93
C PRO A 202 -8.85 11.75 -15.43
N ASP A 203 -10.05 12.25 -15.75
CA ASP A 203 -10.42 12.54 -17.14
C ASP A 203 -9.84 13.90 -17.54
N PHE A 204 -8.60 13.88 -18.05
CA PHE A 204 -7.93 15.11 -18.52
C PHE A 204 -8.63 15.76 -19.70
N GLY A 205 -9.41 15.01 -20.49
CA GLY A 205 -10.24 15.54 -21.56
C GLY A 205 -11.38 16.39 -21.00
N ALA A 206 -12.07 15.89 -19.97
CA ALA A 206 -13.10 16.67 -19.27
C ALA A 206 -12.51 17.92 -18.61
N VAL A 207 -11.31 17.83 -18.03
CA VAL A 207 -10.62 18.98 -17.43
C VAL A 207 -10.30 20.06 -18.47
N ALA A 208 -9.70 19.66 -19.61
CA ALA A 208 -9.29 20.60 -20.65
C ALA A 208 -10.47 21.35 -21.28
N ASN A 209 -11.62 20.69 -21.41
CA ASN A 209 -12.83 21.25 -22.02
C ASN A 209 -13.77 21.94 -21.01
N HIS A 210 -13.46 21.92 -19.72
CA HIS A 210 -14.31 22.54 -18.69
C HIS A 210 -14.18 24.08 -18.70
N PRO A 211 -15.27 24.85 -18.53
CA PRO A 211 -15.21 26.32 -18.47
C PRO A 211 -14.27 26.88 -17.38
N ARG A 212 -14.05 26.10 -16.32
CA ARG A 212 -13.13 26.41 -15.20
C ARG A 212 -11.83 25.61 -15.24
N SER A 213 -11.33 25.26 -16.43
CA SER A 213 -10.12 24.45 -16.61
C SER A 213 -8.90 25.00 -15.85
N LYS A 214 -8.74 26.32 -15.77
CA LYS A 214 -7.64 26.96 -14.99
C LYS A 214 -7.72 26.64 -13.49
N GLU A 215 -8.91 26.74 -12.89
CA GLU A 215 -9.13 26.38 -11.46
C GLU A 215 -8.82 24.90 -11.24
N LEU A 216 -9.27 24.02 -12.16
CA LEU A 216 -8.98 22.59 -12.10
C LEU A 216 -7.47 22.32 -12.18
N ILE A 217 -6.76 22.89 -13.16
CA ILE A 217 -5.30 22.72 -13.30
C ILE A 217 -4.57 23.16 -12.03
N VAL A 218 -4.95 24.31 -11.45
CA VAL A 218 -4.38 24.76 -10.17
C VAL A 218 -4.66 23.76 -9.05
N ALA A 219 -5.86 23.18 -8.97
CA ALA A 219 -6.19 22.15 -7.99
C ALA A 219 -5.41 20.85 -8.21
N PHE A 220 -5.16 20.43 -9.47
CA PHE A 220 -4.33 19.28 -9.79
C PHE A 220 -2.87 19.50 -9.34
N LEU A 221 -2.26 20.61 -9.76
CA LEU A 221 -0.87 20.92 -9.44
C LEU A 221 -0.68 21.19 -7.94
N GLY A 222 -1.59 21.93 -7.33
CA GLY A 222 -1.62 22.18 -5.90
C GLY A 222 -1.79 20.91 -5.08
N GLY A 223 -2.65 19.99 -5.54
CA GLY A 223 -2.82 18.67 -4.92
C GLY A 223 -1.54 17.83 -4.97
N ILE A 224 -0.86 17.78 -6.12
CA ILE A 224 0.43 17.09 -6.26
C ILE A 224 1.50 17.71 -5.35
N LEU A 225 1.63 19.04 -5.36
CA LEU A 225 2.60 19.74 -4.52
C LEU A 225 2.32 19.52 -3.03
N GLY A 226 1.07 19.67 -2.61
CA GLY A 226 0.64 19.43 -1.24
C GLY A 226 0.91 18.00 -0.79
N PHE A 227 0.61 17.03 -1.65
CA PHE A 227 0.92 15.63 -1.42
C PHE A 227 2.44 15.43 -1.20
N ILE A 228 3.29 15.94 -2.09
CA ILE A 228 4.76 15.78 -1.98
C ILE A 228 5.29 16.37 -0.68
N VAL A 229 4.83 17.58 -0.31
CA VAL A 229 5.27 18.27 0.90
C VAL A 229 4.81 17.55 2.17
N LEU A 230 3.57 17.05 2.18
CA LEU A 230 2.96 16.44 3.37
C LEU A 230 3.18 14.93 3.48
N LEU A 231 3.69 14.27 2.43
CA LEU A 231 3.86 12.81 2.38
C LEU A 231 4.67 12.30 3.58
N LYS A 232 5.89 12.80 3.79
CA LYS A 232 6.73 12.35 4.91
C LYS A 232 6.21 12.79 6.29
N PRO A 233 5.80 14.06 6.51
CA PRO A 233 5.28 14.50 7.80
C PRO A 233 4.06 13.69 8.26
N LEU A 234 3.06 13.53 7.39
CA LEU A 234 1.81 12.85 7.74
C LEU A 234 1.96 11.32 7.79
N THR A 235 3.05 10.76 7.26
CA THR A 235 3.39 9.34 7.39
C THR A 235 4.55 9.10 8.36
N SER A 236 4.78 9.99 9.32
CA SER A 236 5.76 9.78 10.38
C SER A 236 5.29 8.62 11.29
N PRO A 237 6.12 7.57 11.53
CA PRO A 237 5.74 6.42 12.37
C PRO A 237 5.21 6.82 13.76
N SER A 238 5.72 7.92 14.33
CA SER A 238 5.26 8.46 15.61
C SER A 238 3.76 8.81 15.68
N LEU A 239 3.16 9.20 14.56
CA LEU A 239 1.72 9.46 14.48
C LEU A 239 0.86 8.19 14.56
N TYR A 240 1.50 7.02 14.36
CA TYR A 240 0.88 5.70 14.31
C TYR A 240 1.30 4.82 15.50
N GLY A 241 1.78 5.46 16.58
CA GLY A 241 2.10 4.79 17.85
C GLY A 241 3.47 4.11 17.89
N PHE A 242 4.41 4.47 17.01
CA PHE A 242 5.81 4.03 17.09
C PHE A 242 6.71 5.05 17.81
N PRO A 243 7.79 4.62 18.47
CA PRO A 243 8.77 5.54 19.04
C PRO A 243 9.42 6.43 17.97
N SER A 244 9.78 7.66 18.33
CA SER A 244 10.39 8.66 17.44
C SER A 244 11.82 8.34 17.00
N THR A 245 12.45 7.28 17.52
CA THR A 245 13.86 6.94 17.35
C THR A 245 14.17 5.98 16.18
N GLU A 246 13.20 5.63 15.33
CA GLU A 246 13.47 4.81 14.13
C GLU A 246 14.26 5.61 13.08
N SER A 247 15.59 5.42 13.08
CA SER A 247 16.57 6.10 12.22
C SER A 247 16.37 5.89 10.72
N SER A 248 15.71 4.80 10.31
CA SER A 248 15.36 4.47 8.92
C SER A 248 14.07 5.14 8.44
N GLY A 249 13.25 5.65 9.37
CA GLY A 249 11.90 6.13 9.10
C GLY A 249 10.90 5.07 8.63
N TYR A 250 11.29 3.79 8.52
CA TYR A 250 10.36 2.70 8.25
C TYR A 250 10.10 1.95 9.54
N VAL A 251 8.85 1.53 9.71
CA VAL A 251 8.42 0.64 10.77
C VAL A 251 9.07 -0.72 10.56
N ILE A 252 9.87 -1.16 11.52
CA ILE A 252 10.47 -2.49 11.50
C ILE A 252 9.65 -3.41 12.40
N PHE A 253 8.97 -4.37 11.78
CA PHE A 253 8.07 -5.31 12.50
C PHE A 253 8.79 -6.42 13.28
N PHE A 254 10.11 -6.52 13.16
CA PHE A 254 10.94 -7.62 13.72
C PHE A 254 11.85 -7.18 14.88
N LYS A 255 11.55 -6.06 15.54
CA LYS A 255 12.23 -5.63 16.76
C LYS A 255 11.39 -5.91 17.99
#